data_AF-A0A6G5QET9-F1
#
_entry.id   AF-A0A6G5QET9-F1
#
_cell.length_a   1.000
_cell.length_b   1.000
_cell.length_c   1.000
_cell.angle_alpha   90.00
_cell.angle_beta   90.00
_cell.angle_gamma   90.00
#
_symmetry.space_group_name_H-M   'P 1'
#
loop_
_entity.id
_entity.type
_entity.pdbx_description
1 polymer ?
#
loop_
_entity_poly.entity_id
_entity_poly.type
_entity_poly.pdbx_seq_one_letter_code
_entity_poly.pdbx_strand_id
1 'polypeptide(L)'
;MAEKYEISIGYVFKLCNGLQQENAELVKQQVAINTALSTQSETEVKAFHEIVKEQTKHLIYFQNRALANQKKADELLEIATEISEVEAHSRITARNKETVLGKEPMTQINNTNVQQNNTKITIERKEIK
;
A
#
# COMPACT_ATOMS: atom_id res chain seq x y z
N MET A 1 26.86 15.69 17.27
CA MET A 1 26.38 15.06 16.02
C MET A 1 27.55 14.59 15.17
N ALA A 2 28.51 15.46 14.83
CA ALA A 2 29.78 15.08 14.20
C ALA A 2 30.51 13.95 14.95
N GLU A 3 30.71 14.13 16.26
CA GLU A 3 31.38 13.16 17.13
C GLU A 3 30.56 11.87 17.33
N LYS A 4 29.24 12.00 17.58
CA LYS A 4 28.31 10.86 17.77
C LYS A 4 28.23 9.92 16.56
N TYR A 5 28.42 10.44 15.35
CA TYR A 5 28.31 9.69 14.09
C TYR A 5 29.66 9.57 13.37
N GLU A 6 30.77 9.94 14.00
CA GLU A 6 32.13 9.87 13.44
C GLU A 6 32.28 10.52 12.05
N ILE A 7 31.62 11.66 11.84
CA ILE A 7 31.61 12.41 10.57
C ILE A 7 32.16 13.83 10.75
N SER A 8 32.72 14.40 9.68
CA SER A 8 33.25 15.77 9.72
C SER A 8 32.15 16.82 9.91
N ILE A 9 32.48 17.94 10.55
CA ILE A 9 31.55 19.05 10.77
C ILE A 9 31.02 19.60 9.44
N GLY A 10 31.87 19.71 8.42
CA GLY A 10 31.46 20.14 7.07
C GLY A 10 30.47 19.17 6.41
N TYR A 11 30.59 17.87 6.69
CA TYR A 11 29.63 16.87 6.22
C TYR A 11 28.30 16.97 6.97
N VAL A 12 28.31 17.19 8.29
CA VAL A 12 27.08 17.45 9.07
C VAL A 12 26.32 18.64 8.51
N PHE A 13 27.00 19.75 8.20
CA PHE A 13 26.35 20.94 7.65
C PHE A 13 25.68 20.67 6.30
N LYS A 14 26.36 19.97 5.39
CA LYS A 14 25.77 19.54 4.11
C LYS A 14 24.56 18.63 4.32
N LEU A 15 24.67 17.67 5.22
CA LEU A 15 23.59 16.72 5.52
C LEU A 15 22.34 17.43 6.06
N CYS A 16 22.51 18.34 7.04
CA CYS A 16 21.40 19.09 7.62
C CYS A 16 20.71 19.98 6.59
N ASN A 17 21.47 20.68 5.75
CA ASN A 17 20.90 21.52 4.70
C ASN A 17 20.16 20.69 3.63
N GLY A 18 20.72 19.55 3.24
CA GLY A 18 20.06 18.64 2.29
C GLY A 18 18.73 18.08 2.84
N LEU A 19 18.72 17.66 4.11
CA LEU A 19 17.50 17.17 4.77
C LEU A 19 16.42 18.25 4.91
N GLN A 20 16.81 19.51 5.15
CA GLN A 20 15.87 20.63 5.20
C GLN A 20 15.26 20.97 3.84
N GLN A 21 15.89 20.61 2.72
CA GLN A 21 15.36 20.84 1.38
C GLN A 21 14.58 19.65 0.84
N GLU A 22 15.14 18.44 0.90
CA GLU A 22 14.54 17.24 0.29
C GLU A 22 13.39 16.67 1.13
N ASN A 23 13.50 16.74 2.45
CA ASN A 23 12.56 16.12 3.39
C ASN A 23 11.87 17.15 4.29
N ALA A 24 11.76 18.39 3.83
CA ALA A 24 11.21 19.52 4.60
C ALA A 24 9.86 19.19 5.27
N GLU A 25 8.94 18.58 4.51
CA GLU A 25 7.61 18.20 5.01
C GLU A 25 7.66 17.07 6.04
N LEU A 26 8.54 16.08 5.86
CA LEU A 26 8.73 15.00 6.83
C LEU A 26 9.34 15.53 8.14
N VAL A 27 10.32 16.43 8.03
CA VAL A 27 10.92 17.11 9.19
C VAL A 27 9.84 17.91 9.93
N LYS A 28 9.00 18.65 9.22
CA LYS A 28 7.88 19.42 9.81
C LYS A 28 6.87 18.52 10.53
N GLN A 29 6.48 17.40 9.92
CA GLN A 29 5.58 16.43 10.54
C GLN A 29 6.21 15.80 11.80
N GLN A 30 7.49 15.42 11.75
CA GLN A 30 8.17 14.85 12.91
C GLN A 30 8.33 15.86 14.05
N VAL A 31 8.62 17.12 13.73
CA VAL A 31 8.64 18.20 14.73
C VAL A 31 7.28 18.33 15.41
N ALA A 32 6.18 18.36 14.65
CA ALA A 32 4.83 18.45 15.21
C ALA A 32 4.50 17.26 16.13
N ILE A 33 4.87 16.03 15.74
CA ILE A 33 4.69 14.83 16.57
C ILE A 33 5.51 14.95 17.86
N ASN A 34 6.78 15.35 17.77
CA ASN A 34 7.64 15.48 18.95
C ASN A 34 7.14 16.58 19.90
N THR A 35 6.60 17.69 19.37
CA THR A 35 5.95 18.73 20.17
C THR A 35 4.69 18.21 20.87
N ALA A 36 3.90 17.36 20.23
CA ALA A 36 2.73 16.74 20.88
C ALA A 36 3.13 15.74 21.98
N LEU A 37 4.26 15.04 21.79
CA LEU A 37 4.78 14.07 22.77
C LEU A 37 5.54 14.72 23.93
N SER A 38 5.93 16.00 23.84
CA SER A 38 6.76 16.63 24.87
C SER A 38 6.07 16.80 26.23
N THR A 39 4.74 16.67 26.28
CA THR A 39 3.95 16.72 27.51
C THR A 39 3.75 15.34 28.16
N GLN A 40 4.18 14.26 27.51
CA GLN A 40 4.03 12.89 28.01
C GLN A 40 5.26 12.43 28.80
N SER A 41 5.08 11.36 29.57
CA SER A 41 6.19 10.74 30.29
C SER A 41 7.15 10.02 29.34
N GLU A 42 8.40 9.86 29.76
CA GLU A 42 9.42 9.15 28.96
C GLU A 42 9.00 7.71 28.62
N THR A 43 8.29 7.04 29.53
CA THR A 43 7.76 5.69 29.33
C THR A 43 6.70 5.66 28.22
N GLU A 44 5.78 6.63 28.20
CA GLU A 44 4.75 6.73 27.18
C GLU A 44 5.35 7.05 25.80
N VAL A 45 6.34 7.95 25.74
CA VAL A 45 7.05 8.26 24.50
C VAL A 45 7.80 7.04 23.96
N LYS A 46 8.46 6.26 24.82
CA LYS A 46 9.10 5.00 24.44
C LYS A 46 8.09 3.98 23.90
N ALA A 47 6.96 3.80 24.60
CA ALA A 47 5.90 2.90 24.17
C ALA A 47 5.31 3.33 22.81
N PHE A 48 5.10 4.63 22.61
CA PHE A 48 4.64 5.19 21.34
C PHE A 48 5.58 4.81 20.19
N HIS A 49 6.89 5.00 20.36
CA HIS A 49 7.86 4.68 19.31
C HIS A 49 7.94 3.18 19.00
N GLU A 50 7.83 2.30 20.00
CA GLU A 50 7.78 0.84 19.75
C GLU A 50 6.49 0.45 19.00
N ILE A 51 5.35 1.05 19.33
CA ILE A 51 4.10 0.82 18.60
C ILE A 51 4.21 1.28 17.14
N VAL A 52 4.76 2.47 16.89
CA VAL A 52 4.97 2.99 15.53
C VAL A 52 5.89 2.06 14.73
N LYS A 53 6.98 1.61 15.35
CA LYS A 53 7.95 0.69 14.73
C LYS A 53 7.33 -0.65 14.36
N GLU A 54 6.57 -1.27 15.25
CA GLU A 54 5.94 -2.57 14.96
C GLU A 54 4.87 -2.45 13.88
N GLN A 55 4.03 -1.41 13.92
CA GLN A 55 3.06 -1.14 12.87
C GLN A 55 3.72 -0.90 11.50
N THR A 56 4.83 -0.15 11.48
CA THR A 56 5.60 0.08 10.24
C THR A 56 6.14 -1.23 9.67
N LYS A 57 6.69 -2.10 10.52
CA LYS A 57 7.18 -3.41 10.13
C LYS A 57 6.08 -4.30 9.55
N HIS A 58 4.90 -4.33 10.19
CA HIS A 58 3.76 -5.06 9.67
C HIS A 58 3.32 -4.53 8.30
N LEU A 59 3.23 -3.22 8.13
CA LEU A 59 2.84 -2.61 6.86
C LEU A 59 3.80 -3.01 5.73
N ILE A 60 5.11 -2.89 5.95
CA ILE A 60 6.13 -3.29 4.97
C ILE A 60 6.03 -4.78 4.65
N TYR A 61 5.87 -5.64 5.67
CA TYR A 61 5.70 -7.07 5.47
C TYR A 61 4.50 -7.37 4.58
N PHE A 62 3.34 -6.78 4.88
CA PHE A 62 2.12 -6.97 4.11
C PHE A 62 2.24 -6.47 2.67
N GLN A 63 2.88 -5.32 2.46
CA GLN A 63 3.15 -4.80 1.12
C GLN A 63 4.02 -5.76 0.31
N ASN A 64 5.11 -6.26 0.90
CA ASN A 64 5.99 -7.23 0.25
C ASN A 64 5.27 -8.54 -0.10
N ARG A 65 4.42 -9.03 0.82
CA ARG A 65 3.62 -10.25 0.58
C ARG A 65 2.56 -10.03 -0.50
N ALA A 66 1.90 -8.88 -0.52
CA ALA A 66 0.93 -8.53 -1.55
C ALA A 66 1.58 -8.48 -2.94
N LEU A 67 2.77 -7.89 -3.06
CA LEU A 67 3.54 -7.88 -4.33
C LEU A 67 3.94 -9.29 -4.77
N ALA A 68 4.45 -10.12 -3.86
CA ALA A 68 4.81 -11.50 -4.16
C ALA A 68 3.59 -12.33 -4.61
N ASN A 69 2.45 -12.14 -3.95
CA ASN A 69 1.20 -12.79 -4.31
C ASN A 69 0.68 -12.31 -5.68
N GLN A 70 0.79 -11.02 -6.00
CA GLN A 70 0.40 -10.50 -7.31
C GLN A 70 1.26 -11.10 -8.42
N LYS A 71 2.59 -11.11 -8.23
CA LYS A 71 3.51 -11.74 -9.17
C LYS A 71 3.15 -13.21 -9.40
N LYS A 72 2.82 -13.94 -8.32
CA LYS A 72 2.44 -15.33 -8.45
C LYS A 72 1.10 -15.52 -9.17
N ALA A 73 0.14 -14.62 -8.92
CA ALA A 73 -1.12 -14.62 -9.63
C ALA A 73 -0.90 -14.36 -11.13
N ASP A 74 -0.05 -13.39 -11.50
CA ASP A 74 0.26 -13.08 -12.91
C ASP A 74 0.91 -14.27 -13.63
N GLU A 75 1.84 -14.98 -12.97
CA GLU A 75 2.42 -16.24 -13.48
C GLU A 75 1.34 -17.32 -13.73
N LEU A 76 0.36 -17.43 -12.83
CA LEU A 76 -0.75 -18.39 -12.98
C LEU A 76 -1.70 -17.98 -14.10
N LEU A 77 -1.91 -16.69 -14.32
CA LEU A 77 -2.75 -16.17 -15.39
C LEU A 77 -2.15 -16.45 -16.78
N GLU A 78 -0.83 -16.37 -16.91
CA GLU A 78 -0.13 -16.63 -18.18
C GLU A 78 -0.31 -18.08 -18.66
N ILE A 79 -0.45 -19.02 -17.73
CA ILE A 79 -0.66 -20.45 -18.01
C ILE A 79 -2.13 -20.88 -17.86
N ALA A 80 -3.03 -19.96 -17.50
CA ALA A 80 -4.41 -20.28 -17.19
C ALA A 80 -5.14 -20.75 -18.45
N THR A 81 -5.86 -21.86 -18.30
CA THR A 81 -6.71 -22.41 -19.38
C THR A 81 -8.18 -22.40 -19.03
N GLU A 82 -8.51 -22.18 -17.74
CA GLU A 82 -9.87 -22.15 -17.23
C GLU A 82 -10.29 -20.77 -16.70
N ILE A 83 -11.57 -20.44 -16.87
CA ILE A 83 -12.18 -19.19 -16.36
C ILE A 83 -12.10 -19.11 -14.82
N SER A 84 -12.13 -20.25 -14.13
CA SER A 84 -12.01 -20.36 -12.67
C SER A 84 -10.69 -19.78 -12.13
N GLU A 85 -9.60 -19.92 -12.89
CA GLU A 85 -8.26 -19.43 -12.56
C GLU A 85 -8.18 -17.90 -12.72
N VAL A 86 -8.83 -17.36 -13.76
CA VAL A 86 -8.98 -15.91 -14.00
C VAL A 86 -9.77 -15.24 -12.87
N GLU A 87 -10.82 -15.90 -12.37
CA GLU A 87 -11.57 -15.39 -11.21
C GLU A 87 -10.74 -15.44 -9.91
N ALA A 88 -9.92 -16.47 -9.73
CA ALA A 88 -9.02 -16.56 -8.58
C ALA A 88 -7.98 -15.43 -8.60
N HIS A 89 -7.43 -15.10 -9.78
CA HIS A 89 -6.55 -13.95 -9.99
C HIS A 89 -7.22 -12.64 -9.58
N SER A 90 -8.42 -12.37 -10.10
CA SER A 90 -9.18 -11.15 -9.79
C SER A 90 -9.39 -10.95 -8.28
N ARG A 91 -9.73 -12.02 -7.56
CA ARG A 91 -9.88 -12.00 -6.08
C ARG A 91 -8.56 -11.74 -5.35
N ILE A 92 -7.45 -12.33 -5.80
CA ILE A 92 -6.12 -12.13 -5.19
C ILE A 92 -5.67 -10.68 -5.41
N THR A 93 -5.83 -10.14 -6.61
CA THR A 93 -5.49 -8.76 -6.93
C THR A 93 -6.33 -7.76 -6.11
N ALA A 94 -7.63 -8.00 -5.94
CA ALA A 94 -8.47 -7.16 -5.09
C ALA A 94 -7.98 -7.13 -3.63
N ARG A 95 -7.70 -8.30 -3.04
CA ARG A 95 -7.20 -8.39 -1.65
C ARG A 95 -5.82 -7.78 -1.46
N ASN A 96 -4.93 -7.95 -2.43
CA ASN A 96 -3.59 -7.34 -2.39
C ASN A 96 -3.68 -5.81 -2.46
N LYS A 97 -4.58 -5.25 -3.28
CA LYS A 97 -4.85 -3.80 -3.35
C LYS A 97 -5.34 -3.25 -2.01
N GLU A 98 -6.32 -3.91 -1.39
CA GLU A 98 -6.82 -3.53 -0.05
C GLU A 98 -5.73 -3.56 1.02
N THR A 99 -4.81 -4.52 0.92
CA THR A 99 -3.70 -4.69 1.87
C THR A 99 -2.63 -3.60 1.72
N VAL A 100 -2.36 -3.14 0.49
CA VAL A 100 -1.32 -2.14 0.19
C VAL A 100 -1.82 -0.70 0.35
N LEU A 101 -3.04 -0.42 -0.10
CA LEU A 101 -3.61 0.93 -0.11
C LEU A 101 -4.37 1.26 1.19
N GLY A 102 -4.54 0.28 2.07
CA GLY A 102 -5.55 0.33 3.12
C GLY A 102 -6.94 0.15 2.53
N LYS A 103 -7.94 -0.10 3.39
CA LYS A 103 -9.34 -0.21 2.94
C LYS A 103 -9.72 1.11 2.27
N GLU A 104 -9.91 1.11 0.96
CA GLU A 104 -10.67 2.17 0.33
C GLU A 104 -12.07 2.20 0.99
N PRO A 105 -12.62 3.37 1.34
CA PRO A 105 -14.02 3.45 1.71
C PRO A 105 -14.82 2.94 0.53
N MET A 106 -15.41 1.73 0.65
CA MET A 106 -16.18 1.03 -0.38
C MET A 106 -16.07 1.68 -1.76
N THR A 107 -15.04 1.33 -2.52
CA THR A 107 -15.02 1.66 -3.94
C THR A 107 -16.18 0.90 -4.56
N GLN A 108 -17.38 1.49 -4.52
CA GLN A 108 -18.49 1.10 -5.36
C GLN A 108 -17.93 1.26 -6.76
N ILE A 109 -17.57 0.13 -7.37
CA ILE A 109 -17.43 0.07 -8.81
C ILE A 109 -18.84 0.31 -9.33
N ASN A 110 -19.20 1.58 -9.51
CA ASN A 110 -20.33 1.97 -10.32
C ASN A 110 -19.95 1.59 -11.75
N ASN A 111 -20.20 0.33 -12.06
CA ASN A 111 -20.11 -0.19 -13.40
C ASN A 111 -21.37 0.26 -14.13
N THR A 112 -21.50 1.58 -14.35
CA THR A 112 -22.64 2.20 -15.04
C THR A 112 -22.79 1.69 -16.48
N ASN A 113 -21.83 0.91 -16.99
CA ASN A 113 -21.86 0.29 -18.33
C ASN A 113 -22.08 -1.23 -18.36
N VAL A 114 -22.21 -1.94 -17.24
CA VAL A 114 -22.59 -3.39 -17.27
C VAL A 114 -24.10 -3.60 -17.14
N GLN A 115 -24.86 -2.56 -16.80
CA GLN A 115 -26.33 -2.62 -16.81
C GLN A 115 -27.00 -2.34 -18.16
N GLN A 116 -26.26 -2.17 -19.26
CA GLN A 116 -26.86 -2.00 -20.59
C GLN A 116 -26.81 -3.23 -21.51
N ASN A 117 -26.14 -4.32 -21.15
CA ASN A 117 -26.17 -5.56 -21.93
C ASN A 117 -27.03 -6.65 -21.28
N ASN A 118 -28.24 -6.29 -20.89
CA ASN A 118 -29.33 -7.25 -20.75
C ASN A 118 -29.91 -7.58 -22.15
N THR A 119 -29.05 -7.87 -23.13
CA THR A 119 -29.49 -8.59 -24.33
C THR A 119 -29.71 -10.03 -23.92
N LYS A 120 -30.95 -10.30 -23.51
CA LYS A 120 -31.57 -11.62 -23.51
C LYS A 120 -31.17 -12.32 -24.81
N ILE A 121 -30.25 -13.28 -24.74
CA ILE A 121 -29.86 -14.09 -25.89
C ILE A 121 -31.05 -15.00 -26.18
N THR A 122 -31.97 -14.55 -27.03
CA THR A 122 -33.04 -15.39 -27.56
C THR A 122 -32.44 -16.24 -28.66
N ILE A 123 -32.15 -17.50 -28.35
CA ILE A 123 -31.74 -18.49 -29.36
C ILE A 123 -33.01 -18.92 -30.11
N GLU A 124 -33.30 -18.31 -31.25
CA GLU A 124 -34.29 -18.87 -32.19
C GLU A 124 -33.61 -19.98 -33.00
N ARG A 125 -34.07 -21.22 -32.80
CA ARG A 125 -33.71 -22.34 -33.68
C ARG A 125 -34.33 -22.09 -35.05
N LYS A 126 -33.50 -21.78 -36.05
CA LYS A 126 -33.92 -21.81 -37.44
C LYS A 126 -33.99 -23.28 -37.87
N GLU A 127 -35.19 -23.83 -37.96
CA GLU A 127 -35.40 -25.13 -38.58
C GLU A 127 -34.97 -25.04 -40.05
N ILE A 128 -33.99 -25.86 -40.42
CA ILE A 128 -33.59 -26.07 -41.81
C ILE A 128 -34.60 -27.08 -42.37
N LYS A 129 -35.47 -26.63 -43.27
CA LYS A 129 -36.25 -27.50 -44.16
C LYS A 129 -35.44 -27.81 -45.41
#